data_AF-A0A2A2L219-F1
#
_entry.id   AF-A0A2A2L219-F1
#
_cell.length_a   1.000
_cell.length_b   1.000
_cell.length_c   1.000
_cell.angle_alpha   90.00
_cell.angle_beta   90.00
_cell.angle_gamma   90.00
#
_symmetry.space_group_name_H-M   'P 1'
#
loop_
_entity.id
_entity.type
_entity.pdbx_description
1 polymer ?
#
loop_
_entity_poly.entity_id
_entity_poly.type
_entity_poly.pdbx_seq_one_letter_code
_entity_poly.pdbx_strand_id
1 'polypeptide(L)'
;MIWNILTFISFGFNIQTILSQSCYGLSDLQINNVCYHFVDQNMDYTNALANCTSIGYSLASIHDLNTNTWIQKHAASTIELRDAQYLWIGLYNPNNTWQWTDGSPYNWSNIANGEPFSDRRYFSMHVADGQWFTRPGSWETPFVCSGPPYGQGSSPTSNGYQISTTDSPSNHCPRNWGFFNGTNDCYFLKSYYNVNNTEYANCNGSIRSQAEQDFVSG
;
A
#
# COMPACT_ATOMS: atom_id res chain seq x y z
N MET A 1 -51.91 14.26 -46.09
CA MET A 1 -50.89 14.97 -45.29
C MET A 1 -50.91 14.36 -43.90
N ILE A 2 -50.15 13.28 -43.73
CA ILE A 2 -50.00 12.59 -42.46
C ILE A 2 -48.70 13.09 -41.85
N TRP A 3 -48.79 13.55 -40.60
CA TRP A 3 -47.69 13.97 -39.77
C TRP A 3 -46.76 12.79 -39.45
N ASN A 4 -45.44 13.00 -39.41
CA ASN A 4 -44.60 12.21 -38.52
C ASN A 4 -43.44 13.03 -37.98
N ILE A 5 -43.44 13.11 -36.65
CA ILE A 5 -42.56 13.87 -35.78
C ILE A 5 -41.28 13.05 -35.60
N LEU A 6 -40.13 13.68 -35.81
CA LEU A 6 -38.83 13.17 -35.39
C LEU A 6 -38.70 13.34 -33.87
N THR A 7 -39.07 12.32 -33.10
CA THR A 7 -38.58 12.19 -31.71
C THR A 7 -37.31 11.36 -31.73
N PHE A 8 -36.16 12.03 -31.74
CA PHE A 8 -34.91 11.39 -31.31
C PHE A 8 -35.05 11.08 -29.82
N ILE A 9 -35.15 9.80 -29.49
CA ILE A 9 -34.96 9.33 -28.13
C ILE A 9 -33.49 9.62 -27.81
N SER A 10 -33.25 10.70 -27.08
CA SER A 10 -31.98 10.86 -26.38
C SER A 10 -31.90 9.69 -25.41
N PHE A 11 -31.14 8.66 -25.77
CA PHE A 11 -30.69 7.67 -24.80
C PHE A 11 -29.86 8.44 -23.78
N GLY A 12 -30.51 8.82 -22.68
CA GLY A 12 -29.81 9.30 -21.51
C GLY A 12 -28.79 8.24 -21.15
N PHE A 13 -27.51 8.55 -21.29
CA PHE A 13 -26.48 7.79 -20.62
C PHE A 13 -26.77 7.94 -19.12
N ASN A 14 -27.43 6.94 -18.56
CA ASN A 14 -27.48 6.73 -17.12
C ASN A 14 -26.04 6.45 -16.68
N ILE A 15 -25.28 7.51 -16.36
CA ILE A 15 -24.03 7.37 -15.60
C ILE A 15 -24.42 7.30 -14.13
N GLN A 16 -25.10 6.23 -13.76
CA GLN A 16 -25.33 5.78 -12.38
C GLN A 16 -24.73 4.36 -12.42
N THR A 17 -23.44 4.16 -12.19
CA THR A 17 -22.76 4.35 -10.91
C THR A 17 -21.28 4.62 -11.15
N ILE A 18 -20.74 5.73 -10.66
CA ILE A 18 -19.29 5.77 -10.40
C ILE A 18 -19.08 4.73 -9.31
N LEU A 19 -18.39 3.64 -9.64
CA LEU A 19 -18.01 2.62 -8.68
C LEU A 19 -17.35 3.34 -7.51
N SER A 20 -17.94 3.23 -6.32
CA SER A 20 -17.30 3.67 -5.09
C SER A 20 -16.04 2.83 -4.93
N GLN A 21 -14.90 3.30 -5.42
CA GLN A 21 -13.64 2.67 -5.10
C GLN A 21 -13.45 2.89 -3.60
N SER A 22 -13.79 1.86 -2.81
CA SER A 22 -13.70 1.93 -1.35
C SER A 22 -12.25 1.89 -0.88
N CYS A 23 -11.34 1.34 -1.70
CA CYS A 23 -9.91 1.21 -1.42
C CYS A 23 -9.06 2.12 -2.31
N TYR A 24 -7.82 2.37 -1.89
CA TYR A 24 -6.90 3.25 -2.64
C TYR A 24 -6.44 2.62 -3.97
N GLY A 25 -6.22 1.30 -4.01
CA GLY A 25 -5.83 0.56 -5.21
C GLY A 25 -7.02 0.03 -6.01
N LEU A 26 -6.90 0.07 -7.34
CA LEU A 26 -7.91 -0.50 -8.26
C LEU A 26 -8.04 -2.02 -8.17
N SER A 27 -6.96 -2.70 -7.76
CA SER A 27 -6.89 -4.15 -7.56
C SER A 27 -7.07 -4.56 -6.09
N ASP A 28 -7.29 -3.60 -5.19
CA ASP A 28 -7.46 -3.89 -3.76
C ASP A 28 -8.82 -4.54 -3.52
N LEU A 29 -8.85 -5.40 -2.51
CA LEU A 29 -10.03 -6.15 -2.15
C LEU A 29 -10.50 -5.78 -0.76
N GLN A 30 -11.82 -5.72 -0.56
CA GLN A 30 -12.40 -5.26 0.68
C GLN A 30 -13.19 -6.36 1.40
N ILE A 31 -12.96 -6.49 2.70
CA ILE A 31 -13.80 -7.27 3.62
C ILE A 31 -13.83 -6.55 4.97
N ASN A 32 -14.98 -6.56 5.66
CA ASN A 32 -15.14 -5.95 6.98
C ASN A 32 -14.69 -4.48 7.08
N ASN A 33 -14.89 -3.70 6.01
CA ASN A 33 -14.45 -2.31 5.93
C ASN A 33 -12.93 -2.13 6.09
N VAL A 34 -12.14 -3.11 5.65
CA VAL A 34 -10.68 -3.08 5.54
C VAL A 34 -10.30 -3.45 4.13
N CYS A 35 -9.32 -2.73 3.57
CA CYS A 35 -8.78 -2.95 2.23
C CYS A 35 -7.53 -3.81 2.32
N TYR A 36 -7.39 -4.76 1.41
CA TYR A 36 -6.29 -5.71 1.34
C TYR A 36 -5.64 -5.69 -0.03
N HIS A 37 -4.31 -5.69 -0.04
CA HIS A 37 -3.49 -5.73 -1.24
C HIS A 37 -2.52 -6.92 -1.18
N PHE A 38 -2.62 -7.85 -2.13
CA PHE A 38 -1.79 -9.04 -2.18
C PHE A 38 -0.59 -8.80 -3.10
N VAL A 39 0.61 -9.11 -2.61
CA VAL A 39 1.85 -8.92 -3.35
C VAL A 39 2.55 -10.26 -3.55
N ASP A 40 2.61 -10.70 -4.80
CA ASP A 40 3.26 -11.95 -5.24
C ASP A 40 4.79 -11.78 -5.47
N GLN A 41 5.43 -10.94 -4.65
CA GLN A 41 6.88 -10.76 -4.66
C GLN A 41 7.46 -11.25 -3.35
N ASN A 42 8.47 -12.12 -3.43
CA ASN A 42 9.15 -12.63 -2.26
C ASN A 42 10.01 -11.52 -1.64
N MET A 43 9.70 -11.14 -0.42
CA MET A 43 10.47 -10.16 0.35
C MET A 43 10.68 -10.64 1.78
N ASP A 44 11.77 -10.20 2.39
CA ASP A 44 11.94 -10.33 3.84
C ASP A 44 10.88 -9.51 4.60
N TYR A 45 10.70 -9.79 5.89
CA TYR A 45 9.63 -9.18 6.67
C TYR A 45 9.71 -7.64 6.71
N THR A 46 10.92 -7.11 6.80
CA THR A 46 11.13 -5.66 6.92
C THR A 46 10.81 -4.96 5.62
N ASN A 47 11.24 -5.55 4.50
CA ASN A 47 10.95 -5.05 3.16
C ASN A 47 9.46 -5.22 2.80
N ALA A 48 8.81 -6.31 3.19
CA ALA A 48 7.38 -6.50 3.03
C ALA A 48 6.56 -5.45 3.81
N LEU A 49 6.93 -5.18 5.07
CA LEU A 49 6.33 -4.11 5.86
C LEU A 49 6.55 -2.73 5.23
N ALA A 50 7.77 -2.45 4.77
CA ALA A 50 8.09 -1.20 4.09
C ALA A 50 7.27 -1.04 2.80
N ASN A 51 7.05 -2.13 2.04
CA ASN A 51 6.23 -2.13 0.84
C ASN A 51 4.76 -1.78 1.17
N CYS A 52 4.15 -2.44 2.16
CA CYS A 52 2.79 -2.10 2.60
C CYS A 52 2.68 -0.66 3.11
N THR A 53 3.67 -0.22 3.89
CA THR A 53 3.76 1.15 4.39
C THR A 53 3.90 2.17 3.25
N SER A 54 4.54 1.76 2.15
CA SER A 54 4.67 2.55 0.94
C SER A 54 3.39 2.65 0.11
N ILE A 55 2.28 2.02 0.50
CA ILE A 55 0.98 2.23 -0.15
C ILE A 55 -0.09 2.73 0.83
N GLY A 56 0.35 3.25 1.99
CA GLY A 56 -0.54 3.75 3.04
C GLY A 56 -1.21 2.65 3.86
N TYR A 57 -0.75 1.40 3.72
CA TYR A 57 -1.22 0.23 4.46
C TYR A 57 -0.17 -0.22 5.48
N SER A 58 -0.45 -1.31 6.18
CA SER A 58 0.52 -2.08 6.97
C SER A 58 0.49 -3.53 6.50
N LEU A 59 1.39 -4.38 6.99
CA LEU A 59 1.19 -5.82 6.83
C LEU A 59 -0.13 -6.24 7.50
N ALA A 60 -0.84 -7.19 6.89
CA ALA A 60 -2.23 -7.41 7.23
C ALA A 60 -2.46 -7.84 8.68
N SER A 61 -3.41 -7.19 9.33
CA SER A 61 -3.98 -7.63 10.60
C SER A 61 -5.19 -8.54 10.39
N ILE A 62 -5.38 -9.50 11.30
CA ILE A 62 -6.45 -10.49 11.22
C ILE A 62 -7.10 -10.65 12.59
N HIS A 63 -8.39 -10.34 12.66
CA HIS A 63 -9.14 -10.25 13.93
C HIS A 63 -10.26 -11.28 14.06
N ASP A 64 -10.47 -12.09 13.04
CA ASP A 64 -11.54 -13.09 13.01
C ASP A 64 -11.27 -14.20 12.00
N LEU A 65 -11.98 -15.31 12.17
CA LEU A 65 -11.86 -16.50 11.32
C LEU A 65 -12.28 -16.24 9.87
N ASN A 66 -13.31 -15.40 9.65
CA ASN A 66 -13.83 -15.14 8.31
C ASN A 66 -12.78 -14.40 7.46
N THR A 67 -12.15 -13.37 8.03
CA THR A 67 -11.03 -12.64 7.43
C THR A 67 -9.84 -13.58 7.18
N ASN A 68 -9.48 -14.43 8.15
CA ASN A 68 -8.38 -15.40 7.98
C ASN A 68 -8.62 -16.36 6.80
N THR A 69 -9.79 -16.99 6.77
CA THR A 69 -10.16 -17.92 5.69
C THR A 69 -10.28 -17.21 4.34
N TRP A 70 -10.76 -15.97 4.33
CA TRP A 70 -10.84 -15.18 3.10
C TRP A 70 -9.45 -14.85 2.53
N ILE A 71 -8.51 -14.39 3.37
CA ILE A 71 -7.11 -14.16 2.97
C ILE A 71 -6.48 -15.44 2.44
N GLN A 72 -6.64 -16.54 3.18
CA GLN A 72 -6.10 -17.85 2.82
C GLN A 72 -6.58 -18.32 1.44
N LYS A 73 -7.90 -18.29 1.19
CA LYS A 73 -8.48 -18.72 -0.08
C LYS A 73 -8.05 -17.82 -1.23
N HIS A 74 -7.96 -16.51 -0.99
CA HIS A 74 -7.55 -15.57 -2.01
C HIS A 74 -6.09 -15.79 -2.41
N ALA A 75 -5.20 -15.87 -1.42
CA ALA A 75 -3.78 -16.19 -1.61
C ALA A 75 -3.59 -17.50 -2.40
N ALA A 76 -4.36 -18.55 -2.09
CA ALA A 76 -4.30 -19.82 -2.80
C ALA A 76 -4.73 -19.73 -4.28
N SER A 77 -5.48 -18.69 -4.67
CA SER A 77 -6.01 -18.52 -6.01
C SER A 77 -5.23 -17.52 -6.88
N THR A 78 -4.50 -16.58 -6.28
CA THR A 78 -3.88 -15.45 -7.00
C THR A 78 -2.36 -15.46 -7.00
N ILE A 79 -1.75 -16.05 -5.97
CA ILE A 79 -0.30 -16.20 -5.89
C ILE A 79 0.01 -17.44 -6.72
N GLU A 80 0.80 -17.30 -7.78
CA GLU A 80 1.22 -18.48 -8.55
C GLU A 80 2.03 -19.37 -7.59
N LEU A 81 1.36 -20.37 -6.99
CA LEU A 81 1.90 -21.33 -6.03
C LEU A 81 2.92 -22.27 -6.67
N ARG A 82 3.88 -21.73 -7.42
CA ARG A 82 4.96 -22.51 -7.99
C ARG A 82 5.93 -22.95 -6.89
N ASP A 83 6.09 -22.18 -5.80
CA ASP A 83 6.93 -22.58 -4.65
C ASP A 83 6.57 -21.94 -3.27
N ALA A 84 5.74 -20.88 -3.20
CA ALA A 84 5.50 -20.15 -1.95
C ALA A 84 4.33 -20.72 -1.14
N GLN A 85 4.63 -21.44 -0.05
CA GLN A 85 3.63 -22.01 0.87
C GLN A 85 3.14 -21.02 1.94
N TYR A 86 3.79 -19.86 2.07
CA TYR A 86 3.61 -18.94 3.19
C TYR A 86 3.42 -17.50 2.71
N LEU A 87 2.70 -16.73 3.52
CA LEU A 87 2.35 -15.33 3.27
C LEU A 87 2.65 -14.49 4.51
N TRP A 88 3.46 -13.45 4.41
CA TRP A 88 3.68 -12.55 5.54
C TRP A 88 2.39 -11.84 5.97
N ILE A 89 2.21 -11.74 7.29
CA ILE A 89 1.14 -10.99 7.96
C ILE A 89 1.76 -10.05 9.01
N GLY A 90 0.99 -9.10 9.52
CA GLY A 90 1.51 -8.01 10.37
C GLY A 90 1.81 -8.37 11.82
N LEU A 91 1.70 -9.64 12.23
CA LEU A 91 1.89 -10.03 13.62
C LEU A 91 3.39 -10.20 13.92
N TYR A 92 3.90 -9.43 14.89
CA TYR A 92 5.30 -9.46 15.29
C TYR A 92 5.49 -9.27 16.80
N ASN A 93 6.71 -9.53 17.28
CA ASN A 93 7.08 -9.45 18.68
C ASN A 93 8.41 -8.69 18.89
N PRO A 94 8.36 -7.35 19.08
CA PRO A 94 9.56 -6.56 19.31
C PRO A 94 10.11 -6.75 20.73
N ASN A 95 9.25 -6.79 21.75
CA ASN A 95 9.63 -6.72 23.17
C ASN A 95 8.94 -7.79 24.04
N ASN A 96 8.98 -9.06 23.61
CA ASN A 96 8.28 -10.19 24.24
C ASN A 96 6.75 -10.02 24.33
N THR A 97 6.15 -9.20 23.47
CA THR A 97 4.71 -8.98 23.37
C THR A 97 4.29 -8.98 21.90
N TRP A 98 3.32 -9.83 21.57
CA TRP A 98 2.74 -9.91 20.23
C TRP A 98 1.86 -8.70 19.94
N GLN A 99 2.06 -8.08 18.78
CA GLN A 99 1.31 -6.93 18.33
C GLN A 99 1.23 -6.88 16.80
N TRP A 100 0.21 -6.21 16.28
CA TRP A 100 0.08 -5.96 14.84
C TRP A 100 0.84 -4.70 14.42
N THR A 101 1.42 -4.71 13.22
CA THR A 101 2.17 -3.58 12.65
C THR A 101 1.30 -2.36 12.34
N ASP A 102 -0.03 -2.49 12.31
CA ASP A 102 -0.98 -1.39 12.16
C ASP A 102 -1.43 -0.79 13.51
N GLY A 103 -0.97 -1.36 14.63
CA GLY A 103 -1.36 -0.94 15.98
C GLY A 103 -2.74 -1.42 16.43
N SER A 104 -3.43 -2.26 15.64
CA SER A 104 -4.69 -2.87 16.02
C SER A 104 -4.53 -3.84 17.21
N PRO A 105 -5.60 -4.10 17.98
CA PRO A 105 -5.52 -4.98 19.15
C PRO A 105 -5.25 -6.44 18.74
N TYR A 106 -4.32 -7.09 19.42
CA TYR A 106 -4.12 -8.52 19.31
C TYR A 106 -5.18 -9.27 20.14
N ASN A 107 -6.34 -9.51 19.53
CA ASN A 107 -7.54 -10.06 20.19
C ASN A 107 -7.96 -11.45 19.67
N TRP A 108 -7.37 -11.91 18.56
CA TRP A 108 -7.68 -13.18 17.93
C TRP A 108 -6.44 -13.75 17.24
N SER A 109 -6.35 -15.07 17.12
CA SER A 109 -5.23 -15.71 16.44
C SER A 109 -5.55 -17.10 15.90
N ASN A 110 -4.88 -17.47 14.81
CA ASN A 110 -4.88 -18.83 14.26
C ASN A 110 -3.48 -19.46 14.28
N ILE A 111 -2.79 -19.36 15.41
CA ILE A 111 -1.42 -19.86 15.58
C ILE A 111 -1.40 -21.39 15.52
N ALA A 112 -0.45 -21.94 14.78
CA ALA A 112 -0.27 -23.38 14.63
C ALA A 112 0.15 -24.05 15.95
N ASN A 113 -0.15 -25.35 16.08
CA ASN A 113 0.29 -26.12 17.25
C ASN A 113 1.83 -26.14 17.33
N GLY A 114 2.37 -25.81 18.50
CA GLY A 114 3.83 -25.78 18.74
C GLY A 114 4.50 -24.42 18.49
N GLU A 115 3.73 -23.42 18.06
CA GLU A 115 4.17 -22.03 17.93
C GLU A 115 3.76 -21.21 19.17
N PRO A 116 4.44 -20.08 19.47
CA PRO A 116 5.60 -19.54 18.77
C PRO A 116 6.94 -20.19 19.17
N PHE A 117 7.89 -20.24 18.25
CA PHE A 117 9.30 -20.51 18.58
C PHE A 117 9.98 -19.28 19.20
N SER A 118 10.75 -19.48 20.27
CA SER A 118 11.31 -18.40 21.10
C SER A 118 12.34 -17.51 20.37
N ASP A 119 12.98 -18.02 19.33
CA ASP A 119 14.00 -17.33 18.54
C ASP A 119 13.42 -16.56 17.35
N ARG A 120 12.10 -16.60 17.14
CA ARG A 120 11.43 -16.01 15.99
C ARG A 120 10.42 -14.95 16.41
N ARG A 121 10.40 -13.84 15.67
CA ARG A 121 9.66 -12.63 16.06
C ARG A 121 8.57 -12.22 15.07
N TYR A 122 8.39 -12.95 13.97
CA TYR A 122 7.48 -12.59 12.87
C TYR A 122 6.61 -13.78 12.50
N PHE A 123 5.36 -13.53 12.11
CA PHE A 123 4.44 -14.57 11.68
C PHE A 123 4.16 -14.53 10.18
N SER A 124 4.05 -15.72 9.60
CA SER A 124 3.52 -15.94 8.25
C SER A 124 2.31 -16.88 8.32
N MET A 125 1.29 -16.63 7.50
CA MET A 125 0.20 -17.57 7.27
C MET A 125 0.65 -18.68 6.32
N HIS A 126 0.39 -19.93 6.67
CA HIS A 126 0.49 -21.08 5.78
C HIS A 126 -0.74 -21.13 4.87
N VAL A 127 -0.55 -21.05 3.56
CA VAL A 127 -1.67 -20.90 2.60
C VAL A 127 -2.54 -22.16 2.53
N ALA A 128 -2.00 -23.35 2.81
CA ALA A 128 -2.74 -24.60 2.70
C ALA A 128 -3.88 -24.73 3.73
N ASP A 129 -3.67 -24.24 4.96
CA ASP A 129 -4.61 -24.43 6.09
C ASP A 129 -4.95 -23.12 6.83
N GLY A 130 -4.29 -22.01 6.49
CA GLY A 130 -4.49 -20.70 7.08
C GLY A 130 -3.88 -20.54 8.48
N GLN A 131 -3.12 -21.53 8.99
CA GLN A 131 -2.47 -21.46 10.30
C GLN A 131 -1.22 -20.58 10.27
N TRP A 132 -0.88 -19.97 11.41
CA TRP A 132 0.24 -19.03 11.49
C TRP A 132 1.45 -19.66 12.15
N PHE A 133 2.60 -19.50 11.51
CA PHE A 133 3.88 -20.02 11.96
C PHE A 133 4.87 -18.88 12.19
N THR A 134 5.68 -18.98 13.23
CA THR A 134 6.76 -18.01 13.42
C THR A 134 7.90 -18.31 12.47
N ARG A 135 8.51 -17.25 11.95
CA ARG A 135 9.57 -17.32 10.94
C ARG A 135 10.74 -16.38 11.27
N PRO A 136 11.97 -16.71 10.84
CA PRO A 136 13.05 -15.75 10.78
C PRO A 136 12.67 -14.60 9.84
N GLY A 137 12.96 -13.36 10.24
CA GLY A 137 12.58 -12.19 9.45
C GLY A 137 13.27 -12.10 8.09
N SER A 138 14.37 -12.82 7.91
CA SER A 138 15.15 -12.90 6.67
C SER A 138 14.57 -13.87 5.63
N TRP A 139 13.49 -14.60 5.94
CA TRP A 139 12.84 -15.45 4.95
C TRP A 139 12.11 -14.60 3.92
N GLU A 140 12.19 -14.97 2.66
CA GLU A 140 11.51 -14.23 1.59
C GLU A 140 10.22 -14.94 1.22
N THR A 141 9.09 -14.25 1.39
CA THR A 141 7.76 -14.79 1.05
C THR A 141 6.89 -13.70 0.44
N PRO A 142 5.86 -14.05 -0.35
CA PRO A 142 4.79 -13.13 -0.70
C PRO A 142 4.13 -12.57 0.57
N PHE A 143 3.36 -11.50 0.42
CA PHE A 143 2.77 -10.84 1.58
C PHE A 143 1.43 -10.19 1.26
N VAL A 144 0.67 -9.91 2.32
CA VAL A 144 -0.60 -9.19 2.22
C VAL A 144 -0.53 -7.93 3.07
N CYS A 145 -0.94 -6.82 2.46
CA CYS A 145 -1.08 -5.53 3.12
C CYS A 145 -2.54 -5.30 3.51
N SER A 146 -2.79 -4.55 4.58
CA SER A 146 -4.13 -4.06 4.92
C SER A 146 -4.14 -2.60 5.38
N GLY A 147 -5.25 -1.91 5.12
CA GLY A 147 -5.46 -0.56 5.63
C GLY A 147 -6.90 -0.07 5.51
N PRO A 148 -7.18 1.17 5.95
CA PRO A 148 -8.53 1.70 5.97
C PRO A 148 -9.01 2.02 4.54
N PRO A 149 -10.33 1.96 4.31
CA PRO A 149 -10.97 2.51 3.13
C PRO A 149 -10.72 4.02 2.98
N TYR A 150 -10.87 4.51 1.76
CA TYR A 150 -10.69 5.92 1.45
C TYR A 150 -11.57 6.82 2.34
N GLY A 151 -10.96 7.83 2.95
CA GLY A 151 -11.66 8.81 3.79
C GLY A 151 -12.14 8.28 5.15
N GLN A 152 -11.73 7.07 5.55
CA GLN A 152 -12.05 6.47 6.87
C GLN A 152 -10.82 6.28 7.77
N GLY A 153 -9.63 6.66 7.30
CA GLY A 153 -8.39 6.62 8.09
C GLY A 153 -8.13 7.96 8.81
N SER A 154 -7.95 7.93 10.13
CA SER A 154 -7.32 9.02 10.87
C SER A 154 -5.85 9.14 10.43
N SER A 155 -5.50 10.26 9.81
CA SER A 155 -4.11 10.69 9.63
C SER A 155 -3.41 10.72 11.00
N PRO A 156 -2.15 10.29 11.16
CA PRO A 156 -1.43 10.45 12.41
C PRO A 156 -1.31 11.95 12.70
N THR A 157 -1.88 12.36 13.83
CA THR A 157 -2.02 13.74 14.31
C THR A 157 -0.75 14.58 14.19
N SER A 158 -0.92 15.78 13.64
CA SER A 158 0.04 16.88 13.58
C SER A 158 0.65 17.23 14.94
N ASN A 159 1.98 17.28 15.01
CA ASN A 159 2.70 18.22 15.88
C ASN A 159 3.93 18.71 15.12
N GLY A 160 4.06 20.04 15.02
CA GLY A 160 4.76 20.75 13.94
C GLY A 160 6.29 20.66 13.90
N TYR A 161 6.84 20.89 12.70
CA TYR A 161 8.25 21.17 12.43
C TYR A 161 8.37 22.22 11.29
N GLN A 162 9.28 23.18 11.45
CA GLN A 162 9.62 24.24 10.47
C GLN A 162 10.78 23.78 9.56
N ILE A 163 10.79 24.14 8.26
CA ILE A 163 11.76 23.66 7.24
C ILE A 163 12.54 24.84 6.59
N SER A 164 13.83 24.62 6.32
CA SER A 164 14.76 25.56 5.64
C SER A 164 15.34 24.90 4.37
N THR A 165 15.60 25.67 3.30
CA THR A 165 15.93 25.20 1.94
C THR A 165 17.38 25.50 1.50
N THR A 166 18.00 24.67 0.65
CA THR A 166 19.39 24.82 0.12
C THR A 166 19.44 25.20 -1.37
N ASP A 167 20.46 26.00 -1.74
CA ASP A 167 20.71 26.62 -3.06
C ASP A 167 21.12 25.67 -4.21
N SER A 168 20.87 26.12 -5.45
CA SER A 168 20.98 25.38 -6.74
C SER A 168 22.36 25.45 -7.41
N PRO A 169 22.90 24.36 -8.03
CA PRO A 169 24.10 24.43 -8.87
C PRO A 169 23.88 24.17 -10.39
N SER A 170 24.38 25.14 -11.18
CA SER A 170 25.02 25.08 -12.52
C SER A 170 24.52 24.11 -13.62
N ASN A 171 23.89 24.69 -14.64
CA ASN A 171 23.81 24.42 -16.11
C ASN A 171 23.67 22.98 -16.67
N HIS A 172 23.85 21.91 -15.91
CA HIS A 172 23.65 20.53 -16.36
C HIS A 172 23.11 19.68 -15.20
N CYS A 173 22.02 18.97 -15.46
CA CYS A 173 21.37 18.15 -14.44
C CYS A 173 22.11 16.84 -14.16
N PRO A 174 22.02 16.30 -12.92
CA PRO A 174 22.50 14.97 -12.61
C PRO A 174 21.87 13.87 -13.48
N ARG A 175 22.52 12.71 -13.57
CA ARG A 175 22.06 11.57 -14.39
C ARG A 175 20.66 11.14 -13.96
N ASN A 176 19.76 10.96 -14.95
CA ASN A 176 18.34 10.62 -14.79
C ASN A 176 17.42 11.75 -14.28
N TRP A 177 17.90 12.99 -14.17
CA TRP A 177 17.07 14.16 -13.87
C TRP A 177 16.60 14.85 -15.17
N GLY A 178 15.38 15.37 -15.16
CA GLY A 178 14.82 16.20 -16.22
C GLY A 178 15.19 17.67 -16.06
N PHE A 179 15.66 18.32 -17.13
CA PHE A 179 15.99 19.75 -17.12
C PHE A 179 14.83 20.59 -17.65
N PHE A 180 14.39 21.59 -16.90
CA PHE A 180 13.40 22.55 -17.36
C PHE A 180 14.04 23.89 -17.72
N ASN A 181 14.07 24.20 -19.02
CA ASN A 181 14.70 25.42 -19.55
C ASN A 181 14.03 26.73 -19.06
N GLY A 182 12.74 26.68 -18.66
CA GLY A 182 11.99 27.87 -18.24
C GLY A 182 12.47 28.48 -16.91
N THR A 183 13.03 27.67 -16.01
CA THR A 183 13.57 28.12 -14.72
C THR A 183 15.05 27.78 -14.52
N ASN A 184 15.66 27.06 -15.47
CA ASN A 184 17.03 26.54 -15.38
C ASN A 184 17.22 25.58 -14.19
N ASP A 185 16.16 24.84 -13.84
CA ASP A 185 16.13 23.90 -12.71
C ASP A 185 16.11 22.43 -13.17
N CYS A 186 16.52 21.54 -12.27
CA CYS A 186 16.55 20.09 -12.48
C CYS A 186 15.52 19.38 -11.61
N TYR A 187 14.75 18.48 -12.20
CA TYR A 187 13.67 17.74 -11.54
C TYR A 187 13.92 16.24 -11.59
N PHE A 188 13.68 15.55 -10.48
CA PHE A 188 13.67 14.09 -10.43
C PHE A 188 12.43 13.63 -9.71
N LEU A 189 11.54 12.96 -10.46
CA LEU A 189 10.28 12.47 -9.94
C LEU A 189 10.50 11.07 -9.41
N LYS A 190 10.48 10.97 -8.07
CA LYS A 190 10.30 9.69 -7.39
C LYS A 190 8.87 9.61 -6.89
N SER A 191 8.17 8.55 -7.28
CA SER A 191 6.83 8.24 -6.79
C SER A 191 6.92 7.86 -5.31
N TYR A 192 6.76 8.83 -4.43
CA TYR A 192 6.74 8.60 -2.98
C TYR A 192 5.29 8.67 -2.47
N TYR A 193 4.88 7.62 -1.78
CA TYR A 193 3.56 7.49 -1.16
C TYR A 193 3.54 7.91 0.32
N ASN A 194 4.67 8.39 0.85
CA ASN A 194 4.80 8.79 2.24
C ASN A 194 5.64 10.07 2.34
N VAL A 195 5.02 11.16 2.79
CA VAL A 195 5.70 12.46 3.05
C VAL A 195 6.66 12.40 4.25
N ASN A 196 6.73 11.27 4.94
CA ASN A 196 7.55 11.05 6.14
C ASN A 196 8.80 10.21 5.88
N ASN A 197 9.18 9.97 4.61
CA ASN A 197 10.45 9.35 4.29
C ASN A 197 11.60 10.35 4.59
N THR A 198 12.66 9.93 5.26
CA THR A 198 13.88 10.76 5.43
C THR A 198 14.53 11.13 4.09
N GLU A 199 14.18 10.44 3.00
CA GLU A 199 14.51 10.82 1.62
C GLU A 199 13.58 11.91 1.04
N TYR A 200 12.32 12.00 1.49
CA TYR A 200 11.39 13.09 1.13
C TYR A 200 11.88 14.43 1.70
N ALA A 201 12.50 14.40 2.88
CA ALA A 201 13.15 15.58 3.50
C ALA A 201 14.34 16.13 2.67
N ASN A 202 14.84 15.37 1.70
CA ASN A 202 15.93 15.80 0.80
C ASN A 202 15.41 16.29 -0.56
N CYS A 203 14.10 16.22 -0.83
CA CYS A 203 13.49 16.72 -2.05
C CYS A 203 12.90 18.11 -1.79
N ASN A 204 13.53 19.15 -2.34
CA ASN A 204 13.13 20.55 -2.12
C ASN A 204 12.82 21.26 -3.45
N GLY A 205 11.90 20.70 -4.23
CA GLY A 205 11.44 21.28 -5.50
C GLY A 205 10.21 22.16 -5.32
N SER A 206 10.16 23.29 -6.02
CA SER A 206 8.97 24.15 -6.14
C SER A 206 8.48 24.13 -7.59
N ILE A 207 7.16 24.16 -7.82
CA ILE A 207 6.58 24.38 -9.17
C ILE A 207 6.16 25.85 -9.28
N ARG A 208 6.75 26.60 -10.22
CA ARG A 208 6.57 28.07 -10.34
C ARG A 208 5.71 28.51 -11.53
N SER A 209 5.35 27.61 -12.44
CA SER A 209 4.49 27.92 -13.60
C SER A 209 3.70 26.72 -14.11
N GLN A 210 2.64 26.96 -14.89
CA GLN A 210 1.86 25.88 -15.52
C GLN A 210 2.72 25.06 -16.49
N ALA A 211 3.60 25.72 -17.26
CA ALA A 211 4.51 25.03 -18.17
C ALA A 211 5.49 24.09 -17.43
N GLU A 212 5.85 24.44 -16.20
CA GLU A 212 6.69 23.63 -15.32
C GLU A 212 5.88 22.49 -14.68
N GLN A 213 4.61 22.73 -14.34
CA GLN A 213 3.70 21.68 -13.89
C GLN A 213 3.49 20.63 -15.00
N ASP A 214 3.23 21.07 -16.23
CA ASP A 214 3.02 20.20 -17.38
C ASP A 214 4.28 19.38 -17.69
N PHE A 215 5.45 20.00 -17.60
CA PHE A 215 6.75 19.32 -17.74
C PHE A 215 6.96 18.23 -16.68
N VAL A 216 6.56 18.50 -15.43
CA VAL A 216 6.71 17.57 -14.30
C VAL A 216 5.63 16.47 -14.33
N SER A 217 4.42 16.73 -14.85
CA SER A 217 3.35 15.71 -14.89
C SER A 217 3.47 14.72 -16.05
N GLY A 218 4.30 15.02 -17.05
CA GLY A 218 4.45 14.21 -18.26
C GLY A 218 3.41 14.52 -19.33
#